data_AF-A0AAV5B5F1-F1
#
_entry.id   AF-A0AAV5B5F1-F1
#
_cell.length_a   1.000
_cell.length_b   1.000
_cell.length_c   1.000
_cell.angle_alpha   90.00
_cell.angle_beta   90.00
_cell.angle_gamma   90.00
#
_symmetry.space_group_name_H-M   'P 1'
#
loop_
_entity.id
_entity.type
_entity.pdbx_description
1 polymer ?
#
loop_
_entity_poly.entity_id
_entity_poly.type
_entity_poly.pdbx_seq_one_letter_code
_entity_poly.pdbx_strand_id
1 'polypeptide(L)'
;MKKKLWIALIVIAVIGAAAAAAKNALKQPSREGYKELKIKVVDQDGKTILDQTYETDADNLTGFLENTPELKAKIEEGEYGSLLTSIYGLDQDMDQGPWLVFESDTNSSCEEAGYCPAMDDVMLDPNDSFTFRQITSYE
;
A
#
# COMPACT_ATOMS: atom_id res chain seq x y z
N MET A 1 1.30 -18.38 -49.19
CA MET A 1 0.48 -17.75 -48.13
C MET A 1 0.61 -18.45 -46.76
N LYS A 2 0.62 -19.79 -46.69
CA LYS A 2 0.68 -20.55 -45.42
C LYS A 2 1.99 -20.38 -44.62
N LYS A 3 3.16 -20.30 -45.26
CA LYS A 3 4.46 -20.16 -44.55
C LYS A 3 4.62 -18.83 -43.79
N LYS A 4 4.09 -17.71 -44.32
CA LYS A 4 4.14 -16.40 -43.66
C LYS A 4 3.20 -16.30 -42.45
N LEU A 5 2.05 -16.99 -42.51
CA LEU A 5 1.09 -17.12 -41.41
C LEU A 5 1.66 -17.95 -40.23
N TRP A 6 2.40 -19.02 -40.52
CA TRP A 6 3.04 -19.84 -39.47
C TRP A 6 4.21 -19.11 -38.79
N ILE A 7 5.00 -18.35 -39.55
CA ILE A 7 6.09 -17.53 -38.98
C ILE A 7 5.51 -16.43 -38.08
N ALA A 8 4.42 -15.76 -38.50
CA ALA A 8 3.77 -14.74 -37.68
C ALA A 8 3.21 -15.32 -36.35
N LEU A 9 2.60 -16.51 -36.40
CA LEU A 9 2.10 -17.19 -35.18
C LEU A 9 3.24 -17.60 -34.22
N ILE A 10 4.37 -18.06 -34.75
CA ILE A 10 5.54 -18.41 -33.93
C ILE A 10 6.13 -17.16 -33.27
N VAL A 11 6.23 -16.05 -34.00
CA VAL A 11 6.72 -14.77 -33.43
C VAL A 11 5.80 -14.26 -32.32
N ILE A 12 4.49 -14.33 -32.51
CA ILE A 12 3.50 -13.94 -31.48
C ILE A 12 3.58 -14.85 -30.26
N ALA A 13 3.75 -16.16 -30.45
CA ALA A 13 3.90 -17.12 -29.35
C ALA A 13 5.20 -16.89 -28.55
N VAL A 14 6.31 -16.58 -29.21
CA VAL A 14 7.60 -16.29 -28.58
C VAL A 14 7.55 -14.99 -27.77
N ILE A 15 6.89 -13.94 -28.31
CA ILE A 15 6.69 -12.68 -27.58
C ILE A 15 5.77 -12.89 -26.37
N GLY A 16 4.69 -13.67 -26.52
CA GLY A 16 3.80 -14.02 -25.42
C GLY A 16 4.50 -14.81 -24.31
N ALA A 17 5.34 -15.78 -24.67
CA ALA A 17 6.13 -16.56 -23.73
C ALA A 17 7.19 -15.71 -23.02
N ALA A 18 7.85 -14.79 -23.72
CA ALA A 18 8.80 -13.86 -23.13
C ALA A 18 8.13 -12.89 -22.14
N ALA A 19 6.93 -12.39 -22.46
CA ALA A 19 6.15 -11.53 -21.57
C ALA A 19 5.67 -12.29 -20.32
N ALA A 20 5.24 -13.55 -20.46
CA ALA A 20 4.85 -14.40 -19.32
C ALA A 20 6.05 -14.76 -18.45
N ALA A 21 7.20 -15.08 -19.05
CA ALA A 21 8.44 -15.36 -18.33
C ALA A 21 8.97 -14.12 -17.58
N ALA A 22 8.88 -12.92 -18.17
CA ALA A 22 9.26 -11.68 -17.50
C ALA A 22 8.37 -11.37 -16.29
N LYS A 23 7.04 -11.61 -16.40
CA LYS A 23 6.12 -11.48 -15.26
C LYS A 23 6.41 -12.48 -14.14
N ASN A 24 6.84 -13.69 -14.47
CA ASN A 24 7.23 -14.71 -13.47
C ASN A 24 8.63 -14.47 -12.89
N ALA A 25 9.56 -13.91 -13.66
CA ALA A 25 10.91 -13.61 -13.19
C ALA A 25 10.97 -12.36 -12.29
N LEU A 26 9.98 -11.47 -12.39
CA LEU A 26 9.80 -10.32 -11.50
C LEU A 26 9.10 -10.68 -10.18
N LYS A 27 8.50 -11.87 -10.07
CA LYS A 27 8.03 -12.38 -8.77
C LYS A 27 9.26 -12.82 -8.00
N GLN A 28 9.80 -11.92 -7.18
CA GLN A 28 10.79 -12.30 -6.18
C GLN A 28 10.18 -13.43 -5.32
N PRO A 29 10.94 -14.49 -5.00
CA PRO A 29 10.43 -15.50 -4.09
C PRO A 29 10.12 -14.80 -2.77
N SER A 30 8.85 -14.87 -2.34
CA SER A 30 8.39 -14.36 -1.06
C SER A 30 9.32 -14.87 0.03
N ARG A 31 10.07 -13.97 0.66
CA ARG A 31 10.92 -14.32 1.80
C ARG A 31 9.98 -14.71 2.95
N GLU A 32 10.21 -15.86 3.56
CA GLU A 32 9.38 -16.36 4.66
C GLU A 32 9.28 -15.31 5.78
N GLY A 33 8.06 -14.93 6.17
CA GLY A 33 7.79 -13.87 7.15
C GLY A 33 7.56 -12.46 6.57
N TYR A 34 7.96 -12.21 5.31
CA TYR A 34 7.73 -10.92 4.64
C TYR A 34 6.36 -10.87 3.97
N LYS A 35 5.74 -9.70 4.06
CA LYS A 35 4.44 -9.33 3.50
C LYS A 35 4.66 -8.23 2.47
N GLU A 36 3.95 -8.29 1.34
CA GLU A 36 3.88 -7.18 0.40
C GLU A 36 2.70 -6.29 0.79
N LEU A 37 2.95 -4.99 0.97
CA LEU A 37 1.92 -3.97 1.23
C LEU A 37 1.87 -2.98 0.08
N LYS A 38 0.67 -2.64 -0.36
CA LYS A 38 0.43 -1.51 -1.27
C LYS A 38 0.05 -0.28 -0.47
N ILE A 39 0.78 0.81 -0.65
CA ILE A 39 0.55 2.07 0.05
C ILE A 39 0.22 3.15 -0.97
N LYS A 40 -0.93 3.80 -0.75
CA LYS A 40 -1.34 4.99 -1.49
C LYS A 40 -1.46 6.17 -0.53
N VAL A 41 -0.93 7.33 -0.92
CA VAL A 41 -1.10 8.59 -0.19
C VAL A 41 -1.79 9.60 -1.09
N VAL A 42 -2.86 10.21 -0.59
CA VAL A 42 -3.70 11.16 -1.33
C VAL A 42 -3.81 12.46 -0.54
N ASP A 43 -3.57 13.59 -1.20
CA ASP A 43 -3.74 14.90 -0.59
C ASP A 43 -5.23 15.31 -0.50
N GLN A 44 -5.47 16.44 0.17
CA GLN A 44 -6.80 17.02 0.36
C GLN A 44 -7.55 17.38 -0.94
N ASP A 45 -6.83 17.54 -2.05
CA ASP A 45 -7.41 17.82 -3.38
C ASP A 45 -7.73 16.51 -4.14
N GLY A 46 -7.54 15.36 -3.50
CA GLY A 46 -7.77 14.04 -4.09
C GLY A 46 -6.63 13.58 -5.01
N LYS A 47 -5.50 14.29 -5.05
CA LYS A 47 -4.36 13.92 -5.90
C LYS A 47 -3.50 12.88 -5.19
N THR A 48 -3.23 11.78 -5.89
CA THR A 48 -2.28 10.76 -5.43
C THR A 48 -0.86 11.29 -5.52
N ILE A 49 -0.17 11.34 -4.38
CA ILE A 49 1.23 11.78 -4.28
C ILE A 49 2.20 10.60 -4.09
N LEU A 50 1.68 9.44 -3.68
CA LEU A 50 2.41 8.17 -3.62
C LEU A 50 1.46 7.01 -3.95
N ASP A 51 1.93 6.06 -4.76
CA ASP A 51 1.29 4.74 -4.99
C ASP A 51 2.41 3.73 -5.25
N GLN A 52 2.82 3.01 -4.21
CA GLN A 52 3.99 2.11 -4.23
C GLN A 52 3.72 0.83 -3.44
N THR A 53 4.52 -0.19 -3.72
CA THR A 53 4.53 -1.46 -2.98
C THR A 53 5.79 -1.56 -2.14
N TYR A 54 5.63 -2.03 -0.91
CA TYR A 54 6.68 -2.21 0.08
C TYR A 54 6.70 -3.65 0.57
N GLU A 55 7.89 -4.19 0.83
CA GLU A 55 8.04 -5.44 1.56
C GLU A 55 8.30 -5.13 3.04
N THR A 56 7.64 -5.84 3.94
CA THR A 56 7.84 -5.68 5.38
C THR A 56 7.67 -6.99 6.13
N ASP A 57 8.42 -7.16 7.21
CA ASP A 57 8.24 -8.21 8.20
C ASP A 57 7.50 -7.71 9.46
N ALA A 58 7.08 -6.44 9.48
CA ALA A 58 6.35 -5.86 10.60
C ALA A 58 5.05 -6.62 10.91
N ASP A 59 4.68 -6.64 12.19
CA ASP A 59 3.46 -7.28 12.68
C ASP A 59 2.23 -6.39 12.49
N ASN A 60 2.35 -5.08 12.71
CA ASN A 60 1.25 -4.12 12.64
C ASN A 60 1.61 -2.86 11.82
N LEU A 61 0.60 -2.03 11.56
CA LEU A 61 0.73 -0.85 10.71
C LEU A 61 1.67 0.21 11.31
N THR A 62 1.66 0.42 12.63
CA THR A 62 2.63 1.31 13.31
C THR A 62 4.06 0.87 13.04
N GLY A 63 4.37 -0.41 13.29
CA GLY A 63 5.70 -0.96 13.09
C GLY A 63 6.14 -0.88 11.62
N PHE A 64 5.23 -1.04 10.65
CA PHE A 64 5.55 -0.83 9.25
C PHE A 64 5.94 0.62 8.95
N LEU A 65 5.15 1.59 9.42
CA LEU A 65 5.39 3.01 9.15
C LEU A 65 6.69 3.52 9.79
N GLU A 66 7.01 3.08 11.01
CA GLU A 66 8.27 3.40 11.69
C GLU A 66 9.49 2.81 10.96
N ASN A 67 9.36 1.59 10.44
CA ASN A 67 10.44 0.89 9.74
C ASN A 67 10.55 1.24 8.25
N THR A 68 9.75 2.21 7.76
CA THR A 68 9.75 2.65 6.36
C THR A 68 10.07 4.16 6.24
N PRO A 69 11.34 4.58 6.42
CA PRO A 69 11.71 6.00 6.49
C PRO A 69 11.34 6.83 5.26
N GLU A 70 11.23 6.21 4.08
CA GLU A 70 10.84 6.88 2.85
C GLU A 70 9.41 7.40 2.85
N LEU A 71 8.53 6.80 3.67
CA LEU A 71 7.18 7.31 3.91
C LEU A 71 7.20 8.58 4.77
N LYS A 72 8.30 8.88 5.44
CA LYS A 72 8.45 10.06 6.32
C LYS A 72 7.30 10.19 7.32
N ALA A 73 6.84 9.04 7.83
CA ALA A 73 5.77 9.01 8.81
C ALA A 73 6.24 9.67 10.11
N LYS A 74 5.38 10.50 10.71
CA LYS A 74 5.53 10.96 12.10
C LYS A 74 4.37 10.40 12.90
N ILE A 75 4.69 9.75 14.00
CA ILE A 75 3.72 9.06 14.84
C ILE A 75 3.89 9.60 16.26
N GLU A 76 2.76 9.89 16.91
CA GLU A 76 2.71 10.28 18.31
C GLU A 76 1.93 9.22 19.10
N GLU A 77 2.51 8.76 20.20
CA GLU A 77 1.82 7.84 21.12
C GLU A 77 0.80 8.61 21.96
N GLY A 78 -0.44 8.11 22.00
CA GLY A 78 -1.53 8.67 22.79
C GLY A 78 -2.27 7.63 23.63
N GLU A 79 -3.25 8.09 24.41
CA GLU A 79 -4.10 7.21 25.24
C GLU A 79 -4.94 6.22 24.41
N TYR A 80 -5.17 6.52 23.13
CA TYR A 80 -5.97 5.73 22.20
C TYR A 80 -5.13 4.97 21.17
N GLY A 81 -3.82 4.84 21.41
CA GLY A 81 -2.85 4.26 20.48
C GLY A 81 -2.09 5.31 19.66
N SER A 82 -1.33 4.81 18.70
CA SER A 82 -0.46 5.56 17.79
C SER A 82 -1.25 6.41 16.81
N LEU A 83 -0.99 7.72 16.86
CA LEU A 83 -1.59 8.72 15.99
C LEU A 83 -0.61 9.10 14.88
N LEU A 84 -1.00 8.93 13.62
CA LEU A 84 -0.23 9.40 12.46
C LEU A 84 -0.39 10.91 12.31
N THR A 85 0.66 11.68 12.60
CA THR A 85 0.64 13.15 12.50
C THR A 85 1.18 13.69 11.18
N SER A 86 1.95 12.89 10.45
CA SER A 86 2.47 13.25 9.13
C SER A 86 2.77 12.02 8.30
N ILE A 87 2.53 12.07 6.99
CA ILE A 87 3.01 11.06 6.04
C ILE A 87 3.34 11.70 4.70
N TYR A 88 4.51 11.39 4.16
CA TYR A 88 4.99 11.86 2.86
C TYR A 88 4.91 13.39 2.68
N GLY A 89 5.06 14.15 3.77
CA GLY A 89 4.99 15.62 3.78
C GLY A 89 3.57 16.20 3.86
N LEU A 90 2.55 15.35 4.03
CA LEU A 90 1.22 15.75 4.44
C LEU A 90 1.16 15.76 5.96
N ASP A 91 1.10 16.93 6.58
CA ASP A 91 0.93 17.09 8.02
C ASP A 91 -0.57 17.19 8.36
N GLN A 92 -0.98 16.68 9.52
CA GLN A 92 -2.32 16.92 10.03
C GLN A 92 -2.38 18.11 10.99
N ASP A 93 -3.52 18.78 11.04
CA ASP A 93 -3.89 19.72 12.10
C ASP A 93 -5.14 19.19 12.80
N MET A 94 -5.00 18.74 14.04
CA MET A 94 -6.09 18.16 14.81
C MET A 94 -7.21 19.17 15.14
N ASP A 95 -6.87 20.46 15.23
CA ASP A 95 -7.79 21.51 15.63
C ASP A 95 -8.56 22.09 14.44
N GLN A 96 -7.89 22.26 13.30
CA GLN A 96 -8.43 23.00 12.15
C GLN A 96 -8.50 22.19 10.85
N GLY A 97 -7.89 21.00 10.82
CA GLY A 97 -7.68 20.24 9.60
C GLY A 97 -6.62 20.86 8.67
N PRO A 98 -6.18 20.12 7.63
CA PRO A 98 -6.70 18.82 7.23
C PRO A 98 -6.33 17.71 8.21
N TRP A 99 -7.19 16.70 8.34
CA TRP A 99 -6.95 15.52 9.16
C TRP A 99 -6.43 14.37 8.30
N LEU A 100 -5.57 13.53 8.87
CA LEU A 100 -5.13 12.30 8.21
C LEU A 100 -6.04 11.15 8.62
N VAL A 101 -6.59 10.46 7.62
CA VAL A 101 -7.33 9.21 7.79
C VAL A 101 -6.68 8.12 6.96
N PHE A 102 -6.95 6.86 7.31
CA PHE A 102 -6.53 5.74 6.50
C PHE A 102 -7.61 4.65 6.45
N GLU A 103 -7.61 3.91 5.35
CA GLU A 103 -8.57 2.85 5.06
C GLU A 103 -7.88 1.68 4.36
N SER A 104 -8.46 0.49 4.50
CA SER A 104 -8.06 -0.71 3.77
C SER A 104 -9.28 -1.62 3.58
N ASP A 105 -9.49 -2.03 2.33
CA ASP A 105 -10.54 -3.00 1.94
C ASP A 105 -10.02 -4.44 1.96
N THR A 106 -8.72 -4.65 2.21
CA THR A 106 -8.08 -5.96 2.14
C THR A 106 -7.61 -6.48 3.50
N ASN A 107 -7.52 -5.59 4.49
CA ASN A 107 -6.99 -5.91 5.80
C ASN A 107 -8.08 -6.48 6.70
N SER A 108 -7.80 -7.63 7.31
CA SER A 108 -8.76 -8.33 8.17
C SER A 108 -9.15 -7.52 9.42
N SER A 109 -8.20 -6.79 10.04
CA SER A 109 -8.49 -5.99 11.23
C SER A 109 -9.45 -4.84 10.92
N CYS A 110 -9.31 -4.20 9.75
CA CYS A 110 -10.24 -3.18 9.28
C CYS A 110 -11.62 -3.75 8.92
N GLU A 111 -11.65 -4.91 8.25
CA GLU A 111 -12.90 -5.57 7.87
C GLU A 111 -13.72 -6.01 9.10
N GLU A 112 -13.07 -6.67 10.06
CA GLU A 112 -13.72 -7.19 11.27
C GLU A 112 -14.30 -6.09 12.15
N ALA A 113 -13.64 -4.94 12.24
CA ALA A 113 -14.12 -3.78 12.98
C ALA A 113 -15.16 -2.94 12.21
N GLY A 114 -15.26 -3.11 10.89
CA GLY A 114 -16.08 -2.27 10.00
C GLY A 114 -15.51 -0.87 9.77
N TYR A 115 -14.29 -0.62 10.25
CA TYR A 115 -13.45 0.56 10.07
C TYR A 115 -12.01 0.19 10.44
N CYS A 116 -11.00 0.96 10.03
CA CYS A 116 -9.63 0.71 10.50
C CYS A 116 -9.43 1.27 11.93
N PRO A 117 -9.06 0.43 12.93
CA PRO A 117 -8.78 0.86 14.30
C PRO A 117 -7.46 1.65 14.39
N ALA A 118 -6.99 1.93 15.61
CA ALA A 118 -5.67 2.53 15.81
C ALA A 118 -4.58 1.68 15.14
N MET A 119 -3.53 2.32 14.60
CA MET A 119 -2.54 1.66 13.76
C MET A 119 -1.80 0.51 14.47
N ASP A 120 -1.73 0.54 15.79
CA ASP A 120 -1.12 -0.54 16.60
C ASP A 120 -1.96 -1.82 16.58
N ASP A 121 -3.28 -1.68 16.44
CA ASP A 121 -4.26 -2.76 16.44
C ASP A 121 -4.52 -3.30 15.02
N VAL A 122 -3.95 -2.66 13.99
CA VAL A 122 -4.05 -3.10 12.60
C VAL A 122 -2.94 -4.11 12.33
N MET A 123 -3.26 -5.40 12.46
CA MET A 123 -2.35 -6.50 12.14
C MET A 123 -2.18 -6.62 10.63
N LEU A 124 -0.95 -6.74 10.15
CA LEU A 124 -0.66 -6.77 8.72
C LEU A 124 -0.83 -8.17 8.13
N ASP A 125 -1.62 -8.24 7.05
CA ASP A 125 -1.84 -9.45 6.26
C ASP A 125 -1.03 -9.41 4.95
N PRO A 126 -0.74 -10.57 4.34
CA PRO A 126 -0.13 -10.62 3.02
C PRO A 126 -1.00 -9.96 1.94
N ASN A 127 -0.40 -9.05 1.16
CA ASN A 127 -1.04 -8.31 0.04
C ASN A 127 -2.00 -7.20 0.49
N ASP A 128 -1.83 -6.70 1.71
CA ASP A 128 -2.63 -5.60 2.21
C ASP A 128 -2.47 -4.31 1.38
N SER A 129 -3.54 -3.52 1.30
CA SER A 129 -3.57 -2.25 0.58
C SER A 129 -4.14 -1.14 1.46
N PHE A 130 -3.30 -0.22 1.88
CA PHE A 130 -3.70 0.94 2.67
C PHE A 130 -3.73 2.22 1.83
N THR A 131 -4.79 3.01 1.98
CA THR A 131 -4.87 4.37 1.45
C THR A 131 -4.89 5.36 2.60
N PHE A 132 -3.87 6.22 2.67
CA PHE A 132 -3.81 7.38 3.56
C PHE A 132 -4.30 8.61 2.82
N ARG A 133 -5.16 9.41 3.46
CA ARG A 133 -5.79 10.58 2.85
C ARG A 133 -5.82 11.76 3.81
N GLN A 134 -5.51 12.95 3.30
CA GLN A 134 -5.90 14.18 3.98
C GLN A 134 -7.35 14.53 3.65
N ILE A 135 -8.15 14.80 4.67
CA ILE A 135 -9.54 15.25 4.53
C ILE A 135 -9.72 16.62 5.20
N THR A 136 -10.56 17.47 4.60
CA THR A 136 -10.91 18.80 5.16
C THR A 136 -12.30 18.81 5.80
N SER A 137 -13.05 17.72 5.69
CA SER A 137 -14.37 17.52 6.29
C SER A 137 -14.67 16.02 6.39
N TYR A 138 -15.48 15.64 7.37
CA TYR A 138 -16.09 14.31 7.43
C TYR A 138 -17.28 14.28 6.48
N GLU A 139 -17.28 13.35 5.52
CA GLU A 139 -18.45 13.04 4.68
C GLU A 139 -19.35 11.99 5.35
#